data_AF-C6H4V2-F1
#
_entry.id   AF-C6H4V2-F1
#
_cell.length_a   1.000
_cell.length_b   1.000
_cell.length_c   1.000
_cell.angle_alpha   90.00
_cell.angle_beta   90.00
_cell.angle_gamma   90.00
#
_symmetry.space_group_name_H-M   'P 1'
#
loop_
_entity.id
_entity.type
_entity.pdbx_description
1 polymer ?
#
loop_
_entity_poly.entity_id
_entity_poly.type
_entity_poly.pdbx_seq_one_letter_code
_entity_poly.pdbx_strand_id
1 'polypeptide(L)'
;MSALPKASSIPFLCEISPRIAPTPTTATASPTAQSTAIRATTTSSPLLSLLTSSFTGGIPARPFSSSATLGAKRDTYNPSRRVQKRRHGFLARLKSHSGRKILARRRAKGRKYLSW
;
A
#
# COMPACT_ATOMS: atom_id res chain seq x y z
N MET A 1 27.79 62.69 12.21
CA MET A 1 26.69 62.58 11.22
C MET A 1 27.31 62.28 9.86
N SER A 2 26.67 61.43 9.04
CA SER A 2 27.04 60.96 7.68
C SER A 2 27.51 59.49 7.67
N ALA A 3 26.59 58.51 7.66
CA ALA A 3 25.88 57.95 6.51
C ALA A 3 26.62 56.76 5.87
N LEU A 4 26.20 55.54 6.24
CA LEU A 4 26.43 54.32 5.47
C LEU A 4 25.30 54.15 4.44
N PRO A 5 25.62 53.99 3.16
CA PRO A 5 24.82 53.11 2.30
C PRO A 5 25.77 52.25 1.42
N LYS A 6 25.48 51.01 1.02
CA LYS A 6 24.25 50.50 0.44
C LYS A 6 24.35 48.97 0.45
N ALA A 7 23.24 48.32 0.77
CA ALA A 7 23.04 46.90 0.53
C ALA A 7 23.13 46.62 -0.98
N SER A 8 24.07 45.77 -1.40
CA SER A 8 24.09 45.21 -2.74
C SER A 8 23.05 44.10 -2.82
N SER A 9 21.96 44.44 -3.49
CA SER A 9 20.90 43.57 -4.00
C SER A 9 21.49 42.32 -4.68
N ILE A 10 21.22 41.13 -4.13
CA ILE A 10 21.43 39.86 -4.83
C ILE A 10 20.25 39.66 -5.80
N PRO A 11 20.46 39.50 -7.12
CA PRO A 11 19.37 39.18 -8.03
C PRO A 11 18.90 37.73 -7.81
N PHE A 12 17.73 37.62 -7.20
CA PHE A 12 16.90 36.43 -7.16
C PHE A 12 16.36 36.16 -8.57
N LEU A 13 16.99 35.28 -9.34
CA LEU A 13 16.37 34.70 -10.54
C LEU A 13 16.76 33.23 -10.67
N CYS A 14 15.93 32.37 -10.09
CA CYS A 14 15.73 31.02 -10.59
C CYS A 14 14.23 30.74 -10.53
N GLU A 15 13.50 31.27 -11.51
CA GLU A 15 12.16 30.78 -11.83
C GLU A 15 12.30 29.36 -12.40
N ILE A 16 12.16 28.36 -11.54
CA ILE A 16 11.79 27.00 -11.97
C ILE A 16 10.29 26.92 -11.77
N SER A 17 9.56 27.08 -12.88
CA SER A 17 8.13 26.85 -12.92
C SER A 17 7.86 25.36 -13.19
N PRO A 18 7.34 24.56 -12.24
CA PRO A 18 6.84 23.23 -12.56
C PRO A 18 5.43 23.35 -13.12
N ARG A 19 5.30 23.26 -14.45
CA ARG A 19 4.02 23.10 -15.14
C ARG A 19 3.44 21.71 -14.84
N ILE A 20 2.67 21.59 -13.76
CA ILE A 20 1.82 20.42 -13.51
C ILE A 20 0.51 20.66 -14.24
N ALA A 21 0.28 19.94 -15.33
CA ALA A 21 -1.03 19.81 -15.94
C ALA A 21 -1.78 18.64 -15.27
N PRO A 22 -3.00 18.84 -14.74
CA PRO A 22 -3.91 17.75 -14.45
C PRO A 22 -4.84 17.53 -15.64
N THR A 23 -5.10 16.27 -16.03
CA THR A 23 -6.43 15.64 -15.91
C THR A 23 -6.54 14.32 -16.72
N PRO A 24 -7.47 13.45 -16.29
CA PRO A 24 -7.58 12.05 -16.72
C PRO A 24 -8.47 11.93 -17.96
N THR A 25 -8.43 10.78 -18.63
CA THR A 25 -9.56 10.06 -19.26
C THR A 25 -9.02 9.11 -20.32
N THR A 26 -9.20 7.79 -20.16
CA THR A 26 -9.61 6.92 -21.28
C THR A 26 -10.32 5.67 -20.75
N ALA A 27 -11.60 5.59 -21.08
CA ALA A 27 -12.42 4.44 -21.42
C ALA A 27 -12.48 3.20 -20.48
N THR A 28 -13.65 3.06 -19.86
CA THR A 28 -14.64 2.00 -20.13
C THR A 28 -14.17 0.80 -20.97
N ALA A 29 -14.02 -0.34 -20.33
CA ALA A 29 -14.28 -1.64 -20.94
C ALA A 29 -14.95 -2.55 -19.90
N SER A 30 -16.25 -2.75 -20.06
CA SER A 30 -17.07 -3.73 -19.37
C SER A 30 -16.67 -5.15 -19.81
N PRO A 31 -16.26 -6.05 -18.91
CA PRO A 31 -16.12 -7.46 -19.29
C PRO A 31 -17.52 -8.10 -19.37
N THR A 32 -17.89 -8.51 -20.58
CA THR A 32 -19.02 -9.39 -20.88
C THR A 32 -18.98 -10.60 -19.95
N ALA A 33 -20.00 -10.72 -19.09
CA ALA A 33 -20.20 -11.88 -18.24
C ALA A 33 -20.57 -13.09 -19.12
N GLN A 34 -19.70 -14.10 -19.17
CA GLN A 34 -20.06 -15.41 -19.70
C GLN A 34 -20.64 -16.24 -18.56
N SER A 35 -21.93 -16.54 -18.69
CA SER A 35 -22.70 -17.38 -17.78
C SER A 35 -22.27 -18.84 -17.99
N THR A 36 -21.44 -19.39 -17.11
CA THR A 36 -21.22 -20.84 -17.03
C THR A 36 -22.16 -21.42 -16.00
N ALA A 37 -23.19 -22.09 -16.49
CA ALA A 37 -24.13 -22.86 -15.69
C ALA A 37 -23.38 -23.98 -14.95
N ILE A 38 -23.25 -23.87 -13.63
CA ILE A 38 -22.83 -24.97 -12.77
C ILE A 38 -24.04 -25.86 -12.47
N ARG A 39 -24.04 -27.07 -13.03
CA ARG A 39 -25.02 -28.12 -12.76
C ARG A 39 -24.78 -28.66 -11.35
N ALA A 40 -25.64 -28.28 -10.40
CA ALA A 40 -25.62 -28.82 -9.05
C ALA A 40 -26.16 -30.26 -9.05
N THR A 41 -25.34 -31.23 -8.61
CA THR A 41 -25.81 -32.55 -8.21
C THR A 41 -26.25 -32.46 -6.75
N THR A 42 -27.56 -32.40 -6.52
CA THR A 42 -28.18 -32.49 -5.21
C THR A 42 -28.04 -33.91 -4.66
N THR A 43 -27.03 -34.15 -3.82
CA THR A 43 -27.07 -35.28 -2.89
C THR A 43 -27.83 -34.79 -1.65
N SER A 44 -29.12 -35.12 -1.60
CA SER A 44 -30.04 -34.76 -0.52
C SER A 44 -29.64 -35.46 0.79
N SER A 45 -28.93 -34.74 1.66
CA SER A 45 -28.72 -35.15 3.04
C SER A 45 -29.49 -34.19 3.96
N PRO A 46 -30.66 -34.59 4.50
CA PRO A 46 -31.59 -33.67 5.19
C PRO A 46 -31.17 -33.24 6.60
N LEU A 47 -29.98 -33.63 7.10
CA LEU A 47 -29.60 -33.39 8.51
C LEU A 47 -28.66 -32.20 8.77
N LEU A 48 -28.14 -31.52 7.73
CA LEU A 48 -27.17 -30.41 7.89
C LEU A 48 -27.78 -29.01 7.69
N SER A 49 -29.09 -28.91 7.45
CA SER A 49 -29.75 -27.67 6.99
C SER A 49 -30.07 -26.63 8.08
N LEU A 50 -29.86 -26.95 9.36
CA LEU A 50 -30.37 -26.13 10.48
C LEU A 50 -29.32 -25.23 11.16
N LEU A 51 -28.03 -25.31 10.80
CA LEU A 51 -26.98 -24.49 11.44
C LEU A 51 -26.46 -23.33 10.56
N THR A 52 -26.88 -23.22 9.30
CA THR A 52 -26.44 -22.15 8.41
C THR A 52 -27.41 -20.98 8.43
N SER A 53 -27.54 -20.33 9.59
CA SER A 53 -28.15 -19.01 9.70
C SER A 53 -27.24 -17.97 9.04
N SER A 54 -27.43 -17.80 7.74
CA SER A 54 -27.43 -16.55 6.98
C SER A 54 -26.49 -15.42 7.43
N PHE A 55 -25.18 -15.58 7.23
CA PHE A 55 -24.32 -14.43 6.91
C PHE A 55 -24.05 -14.45 5.40
N THR A 56 -25.08 -14.19 4.59
CA THR A 56 -24.95 -13.96 3.14
C THR A 56 -24.76 -12.46 2.88
N GLY A 57 -23.75 -11.88 3.53
CA GLY A 57 -23.11 -10.67 3.02
C GLY A 57 -22.10 -11.12 1.99
N GLY A 58 -22.47 -11.12 0.71
CA GLY A 58 -21.62 -11.56 -0.39
C GLY A 58 -20.30 -10.80 -0.44
N ILE A 59 -19.25 -11.35 0.17
CA ILE A 59 -17.89 -10.94 -0.06
C ILE A 59 -17.53 -11.49 -1.44
N PRO A 60 -17.27 -10.65 -2.47
CA PRO A 60 -16.73 -11.17 -3.72
C PRO A 60 -15.38 -11.80 -3.38
N ALA A 61 -15.31 -13.13 -3.43
CA ALA A 61 -14.07 -13.87 -3.39
C ALA A 61 -13.29 -13.49 -4.65
N ARG A 62 -12.53 -12.39 -4.58
CA ARG A 62 -11.48 -12.11 -5.56
C ARG A 62 -10.48 -13.25 -5.37
N PRO A 63 -10.35 -14.21 -6.30
CA PRO A 63 -9.28 -15.18 -6.18
C PRO A 63 -7.99 -14.36 -6.19
N PHE A 64 -7.23 -14.43 -5.10
CA PHE A 64 -5.86 -13.93 -5.09
C PHE A 64 -5.10 -14.78 -6.12
N SER A 65 -5.15 -14.35 -7.39
CA SER A 65 -4.46 -15.03 -8.48
C SER A 65 -2.97 -14.76 -8.29
N SER A 66 -2.34 -15.62 -7.51
CA SER A 66 -0.88 -15.71 -7.35
C SER A 66 -0.16 -15.90 -8.68
N SER A 67 -0.88 -16.35 -9.73
CA SER A 67 -0.30 -16.71 -11.02
C SER A 67 -0.08 -15.53 -11.97
N ALA A 68 -0.83 -14.42 -11.84
CA ALA A 68 -0.83 -13.35 -12.85
C ALA A 68 0.46 -12.52 -12.95
N THR A 69 1.46 -12.71 -12.07
CA THR A 69 2.66 -11.84 -12.02
C THR A 69 4.00 -12.57 -12.05
N LEU A 70 4.04 -13.90 -12.13
CA LEU A 70 5.30 -14.66 -11.98
C LEU A 70 6.29 -14.51 -13.16
N GLY A 71 5.85 -14.05 -14.33
CA GLY A 71 6.70 -13.89 -15.52
C GLY A 71 7.21 -12.48 -15.81
N ALA A 72 6.75 -11.46 -15.09
CA ALA A 72 7.17 -10.07 -15.31
C ALA A 72 8.33 -9.68 -14.39
N LYS A 73 9.29 -8.89 -14.90
CA LYS A 73 10.35 -8.28 -14.10
C LYS A 73 9.72 -7.41 -13.01
N ARG A 74 9.95 -7.75 -11.74
CA ARG A 74 9.38 -7.05 -10.58
C ARG A 74 10.35 -5.97 -10.08
N ASP A 75 10.06 -4.72 -10.40
CA ASP A 75 10.84 -3.55 -9.94
C ASP A 75 10.29 -2.95 -8.62
N THR A 76 9.66 -3.78 -7.76
CA THR A 76 9.00 -3.35 -6.52
C THR A 76 9.99 -2.77 -5.50
N TYR A 77 11.25 -3.22 -5.53
CA TYR A 77 12.27 -2.81 -4.59
C TYR A 77 13.33 -1.92 -5.26
N ASN A 78 13.14 -0.61 -5.11
CA ASN A 78 14.15 0.39 -5.44
C ASN A 78 14.83 0.84 -4.13
N PRO A 79 16.08 0.39 -3.85
CA PRO A 79 16.71 0.59 -2.55
C PRO A 79 17.06 2.05 -2.30
N SER A 80 16.61 2.59 -1.18
CA SER A 80 17.03 3.91 -0.71
C SER A 80 17.23 3.90 0.80
N ARG A 81 18.48 4.12 1.24
CA ARG A 81 18.86 4.11 2.67
C ARG A 81 18.07 5.15 3.48
N ARG A 82 17.85 6.35 2.92
CA ARG A 82 17.05 7.41 3.55
C ARG A 82 15.61 6.95 3.81
N VAL A 83 14.97 6.38 2.80
CA VAL A 83 13.58 5.91 2.89
C VAL A 83 13.47 4.75 3.89
N GLN A 84 14.42 3.82 3.84
CA GLN A 84 14.47 2.66 4.72
C GLN A 84 14.60 3.04 6.19
N LYS A 85 15.55 3.91 6.55
CA LYS A 85 15.73 4.36 7.94
C LYS A 85 14.54 5.18 8.43
N ARG A 86 13.95 6.03 7.58
CA ARG A 86 12.77 6.83 7.92
C ARG A 86 11.52 5.98 8.16
N ARG A 87 11.25 4.97 7.32
CA ARG A 87 10.03 4.15 7.40
C ARG A 87 10.17 2.95 8.33
N HIS A 88 11.37 2.37 8.43
CA HIS A 88 11.59 1.08 9.07
C HIS A 88 12.66 1.07 10.16
N GLY A 89 13.34 2.20 10.41
CA GLY A 89 14.36 2.32 11.44
C GLY A 89 13.80 2.36 12.85
N PHE A 90 14.70 2.28 13.84
CA PHE A 90 14.34 2.15 15.26
C PHE A 90 13.51 3.32 15.79
N LEU A 91 13.96 4.56 15.51
CA LEU A 91 13.27 5.77 15.94
C LEU A 91 11.85 5.87 15.38
N ALA A 92 11.65 5.45 14.12
CA ALA A 92 10.33 5.40 13.50
C ALA A 92 9.39 4.43 14.22
N ARG A 93 9.92 3.31 14.73
CA ARG A 93 9.14 2.36 15.55
C ARG A 93 8.86 2.92 16.94
N LEU A 94 9.80 3.62 17.56
CA LEU A 94 9.57 4.21 18.89
C LEU A 94 8.53 5.34 18.90
N LYS A 95 8.45 6.12 17.81
CA LYS A 95 7.54 7.28 17.71
C LYS A 95 6.07 6.90 17.87
N SER A 96 5.63 5.78 17.28
CA SER A 96 4.22 5.36 17.27
C SER A 96 3.92 4.30 18.32
N HIS A 97 2.67 4.27 18.81
CA HIS A 97 2.22 3.25 19.75
C HIS A 97 2.30 1.83 19.17
N SER A 98 1.88 1.64 17.91
CA SER A 98 1.98 0.36 17.21
C SER A 98 3.43 -0.07 16.99
N GLY A 99 4.32 0.88 16.68
CA GLY A 99 5.75 0.61 16.53
C GLY A 99 6.41 0.14 17.84
N ARG A 100 6.04 0.74 18.99
CA ARG A 100 6.50 0.27 20.32
C ARG A 100 6.08 -1.18 20.59
N LYS A 101 4.84 -1.55 20.24
CA LYS A 101 4.36 -2.95 20.33
C LYS A 101 5.16 -3.90 19.43
N ILE A 102 5.53 -3.48 18.22
CA ILE A 102 6.40 -4.28 17.33
C ILE A 102 7.75 -4.53 17.98
N LEU A 103 8.39 -3.51 18.57
CA LEU A 103 9.67 -3.66 19.23
C LEU A 103 9.57 -4.61 20.43
N ALA A 104 8.54 -4.48 21.26
CA ALA A 104 8.30 -5.38 22.40
C ALA A 104 8.17 -6.84 21.93
N ARG A 105 7.35 -7.10 20.90
CA ARG A 105 7.21 -8.45 20.31
C ARG A 105 8.54 -9.00 19.77
N ARG A 106 9.32 -8.16 19.10
CA ARG A 106 10.62 -8.58 18.54
C ARG A 106 11.66 -8.89 19.61
N ARG A 107 11.66 -8.14 20.72
CA ARG A 107 12.47 -8.41 21.91
C ARG A 107 12.05 -9.70 22.61
N ALA A 108 10.74 -9.90 22.83
CA ALA A 108 10.21 -11.13 23.41
C ALA A 108 10.59 -12.38 22.58
N LYS A 109 10.63 -12.24 21.25
CA LYS A 109 11.10 -13.31 20.34
C LYS A 109 12.63 -13.48 20.31
N GLY A 110 13.41 -12.56 20.90
CA GLY A 110 14.87 -12.62 20.88
C GLY A 110 15.49 -12.37 19.51
N ARG A 111 14.87 -11.55 18.65
CA ARG A 111 15.47 -11.22 17.33
C ARG A 111 16.76 -10.42 17.51
N LYS A 112 17.88 -10.90 16.94
CA LYS A 112 19.19 -10.20 16.93
C LYS A 112 19.09 -8.74 16.46
N TYR A 113 18.25 -8.48 15.45
CA TYR A 113 18.00 -7.14 14.94
C TYR A 113 16.53 -6.76 15.14
N LEU A 114 16.25 -5.63 15.79
CA LEU A 114 14.88 -5.19 16.08
C LEU A 114 14.27 -4.34 14.97
N SER A 115 15.07 -3.59 14.25
CA SER A 115 14.65 -2.74 13.12
C SER A 115 15.81 -2.60 12.15
N TRP A 116 15.55 -1.93 11.03
CA TRP A 116 16.61 -1.53 10.10
C TRP A 116 17.62 -0.59 10.74
#